data_AF-A0A3B3TPN0-F1
#
_entry.id   AF-A0A3B3TPN0-F1
#
_cell.length_a   1.000
_cell.length_b   1.000
_cell.length_c   1.000
_cell.angle_alpha   90.00
_cell.angle_beta   90.00
_cell.angle_gamma   90.00
#
_symmetry.space_group_name_H-M   'P 1'
#
loop_
_entity.id
_entity.type
_entity.pdbx_description
1 polymer ?
#
loop_
_entity_poly.entity_id
_entity_poly.type
_entity_poly.pdbx_seq_one_letter_code
_entity_poly.pdbx_strand_id
1 'polypeptide(L)'
;LKTNHEIRNMHNEQLMGIRREEEMEMSDDDMEDVPDSKDSEDSGVSQAEALKEENDSLRCQLDAYRNEVELLKQEQGKNQPVCSEEDTTHSQQLSFLQQALQGMQKQLLKMRDELKQREAELEKSLEDKQQLKSQVQNLKEGLQKLQSTHTMQVSVTDDIPHSAGIISTFLHVHPFGASIEYICSYLQRLDTKINPSEVEALLSRLPCTFRQELTGVGASLEKRWNFCGFEGIKST
;
A
#
# COMPACT_ATOMS: atom_id res chain seq x y z
N LEU A 1 14.04 -15.00 -38.17
CA LEU A 1 15.25 -15.16 -39.00
C LEU A 1 14.96 -15.06 -40.51
N LYS A 2 13.91 -15.69 -41.05
CA LYS A 2 13.52 -15.56 -42.49
C LYS A 2 13.18 -14.12 -42.93
N THR A 3 12.46 -13.39 -42.09
CA THR A 3 12.00 -12.01 -42.37
C THR A 3 13.15 -11.00 -42.53
N ASN A 4 14.26 -11.19 -41.84
CA ASN A 4 15.40 -10.27 -41.90
C ASN A 4 16.26 -10.52 -43.16
N HIS A 5 16.37 -11.79 -43.58
CA HIS A 5 17.03 -12.16 -44.83
C HIS A 5 16.25 -11.65 -46.06
N GLU A 6 14.92 -11.70 -46.02
CA GLU A 6 14.04 -11.20 -47.09
C GLU A 6 14.15 -9.67 -47.27
N ILE A 7 14.20 -8.90 -46.19
CA ILE A 7 14.36 -7.43 -46.24
C ILE A 7 15.73 -7.05 -46.83
N ARG A 8 16.79 -7.77 -46.45
CA ARG A 8 18.14 -7.52 -46.99
C ARG A 8 18.22 -7.87 -48.48
N ASN A 9 17.50 -8.89 -48.92
CA ASN A 9 17.50 -9.31 -50.33
C ASN A 9 16.76 -8.31 -51.22
N MET A 10 15.61 -7.80 -50.77
CA MET A 10 14.84 -6.76 -51.47
C MET A 10 15.63 -5.47 -51.68
N HIS A 11 16.37 -5.02 -50.66
CA HIS A 11 17.14 -3.77 -50.76
C HIS A 11 18.31 -3.90 -51.75
N ASN A 12 18.92 -5.08 -51.82
CA ASN A 12 20.02 -5.35 -52.76
C ASN A 12 19.51 -5.42 -54.21
N GLU A 13 18.33 -6.01 -54.45
CA GLU A 13 17.72 -6.09 -55.78
C GLU A 13 17.34 -4.70 -56.33
N GLN A 14 16.82 -3.82 -55.47
CA GLN A 14 16.53 -2.42 -55.83
C GLN A 14 17.82 -1.64 -56.19
N LEU A 15 18.94 -1.91 -55.50
CA LEU A 15 20.21 -1.26 -55.77
C LEU A 15 20.85 -1.73 -57.10
N MET A 16 20.63 -2.99 -57.47
CA MET A 16 21.07 -3.54 -58.76
C MET A 16 20.21 -3.09 -59.95
N GLY A 17 18.98 -2.61 -59.71
CA GLY A 17 18.11 -2.02 -60.73
C GLY A 17 18.53 -0.61 -61.16
N ILE A 18 19.13 0.17 -60.25
CA ILE A 18 19.51 1.58 -60.50
C ILE A 18 20.84 1.71 -61.28
N ARG A 19 21.67 0.65 -61.32
CA ARG A 19 22.99 0.67 -62.01
C ARG A 19 22.97 0.18 -63.46
N ARG A 20 21.81 -0.15 -64.04
CA ARG A 20 21.74 -0.84 -65.35
C ARG A 20 21.67 0.06 -66.58
N GLU A 21 21.43 1.36 -66.46
CA GLU A 21 21.26 2.21 -67.64
C GLU A 21 22.21 3.40 -67.57
N GLU A 22 23.40 3.25 -68.19
CA GLU A 22 24.18 4.30 -68.85
C GLU A 22 25.52 3.70 -69.34
N GLU A 23 25.44 2.78 -70.30
CA GLU A 23 26.58 2.46 -71.17
C GLU A 23 26.56 3.48 -72.32
N MET A 24 27.29 4.60 -72.17
CA MET A 24 27.53 5.53 -73.28
C MET A 24 28.68 5.00 -74.13
N GLU A 25 28.37 4.46 -75.31
CA GLU A 25 29.37 4.18 -76.34
C GLU A 25 29.87 5.51 -76.91
N MET A 26 31.17 5.78 -76.77
CA MET A 26 31.84 6.89 -77.43
C MET A 26 31.80 6.61 -78.94
N SER A 27 31.19 7.51 -79.73
CA SER A 27 31.34 7.48 -81.19
C SER A 27 32.80 7.79 -81.53
N ASP A 28 33.47 6.83 -82.15
CA ASP A 28 34.75 7.02 -82.83
C ASP A 28 34.45 7.89 -84.07
N ASP A 29 34.90 9.16 -84.07
CA ASP A 29 34.86 10.01 -85.26
C ASP A 29 36.30 10.41 -85.59
N ASP A 30 36.84 9.63 -86.52
CA ASP A 30 38.10 9.80 -87.24
C ASP A 30 38.05 11.07 -88.10
N MET A 31 39.07 11.91 -88.03
CA MET A 31 39.56 12.59 -89.24
C MET A 31 41.07 12.67 -89.21
N GLU A 32 41.69 11.83 -90.03
CA GLU A 32 43.02 12.05 -90.58
C GLU A 32 43.08 13.41 -91.28
N ASP A 33 44.16 14.16 -91.09
CA ASP A 33 44.92 14.64 -92.24
C ASP A 33 46.37 14.91 -91.84
N VAL A 34 47.28 14.10 -92.37
CA VAL A 34 48.72 14.36 -92.37
C VAL A 34 48.99 15.38 -93.49
N PRO A 35 49.81 16.40 -93.24
CA PRO A 35 50.88 16.61 -94.20
C PRO A 35 52.25 16.83 -93.56
N ASP A 36 53.17 16.11 -94.16
CA ASP A 36 54.61 16.08 -94.00
C ASP A 36 55.30 17.43 -94.33
N SER A 37 56.51 17.58 -93.79
CA SER A 37 57.60 18.51 -94.17
C SER A 37 57.65 19.94 -93.58
N LYS A 38 58.46 20.14 -92.52
CA LYS A 38 59.63 21.05 -92.50
C LYS A 38 60.33 21.11 -91.14
N ASP A 39 61.54 20.57 -91.09
CA ASP A 39 62.44 20.63 -89.93
C ASP A 39 62.94 22.04 -89.62
N SER A 40 62.89 22.37 -88.32
CA SER A 40 63.96 22.99 -87.51
C SER A 40 63.60 24.26 -86.72
N GLU A 41 62.45 24.90 -86.94
CA GLU A 41 61.94 25.97 -86.05
C GLU A 41 60.59 25.61 -85.39
N ASP A 42 59.94 24.55 -85.88
CA ASP A 42 58.67 24.01 -85.40
C ASP A 42 58.83 23.05 -84.22
N SER A 43 60.00 22.43 -84.07
CA SER A 43 60.32 21.50 -82.97
C SER A 43 60.30 22.18 -81.60
N GLY A 44 60.73 23.45 -81.52
CA GLY A 44 60.68 24.25 -80.29
C GLY A 44 59.26 24.70 -79.94
N VAL A 45 58.43 24.97 -80.95
CA VAL A 45 57.01 25.31 -80.77
C VAL A 45 56.22 24.07 -80.34
N SER A 46 56.45 22.92 -80.99
CA SER A 46 55.90 21.62 -80.61
C SER A 46 56.28 21.22 -79.19
N GLN A 47 57.54 21.45 -78.79
CA GLN A 47 57.98 21.21 -77.42
C GLN A 47 57.31 22.17 -76.42
N ALA A 48 57.14 23.44 -76.78
CA ALA A 48 56.44 24.42 -75.94
C ALA A 48 54.95 24.11 -75.80
N GLU A 49 54.31 23.62 -76.86
CA GLU A 49 52.91 23.17 -76.86
C GLU A 49 52.73 21.90 -76.03
N ALA A 50 53.62 20.91 -76.16
CA ALA A 50 53.61 19.71 -75.32
C ALA A 50 53.79 20.06 -73.82
N LEU A 51 54.70 20.98 -73.49
CA LEU A 51 54.89 21.45 -72.12
C LEU A 51 53.68 22.24 -71.60
N LYS A 52 52.98 22.97 -72.48
CA LYS A 52 51.75 23.69 -72.13
C LYS A 52 50.60 22.72 -71.85
N GLU A 53 50.45 21.69 -72.68
CA GLU A 53 49.46 20.63 -72.48
C GLU A 53 49.75 19.84 -71.20
N GLU A 54 51.02 19.53 -70.92
CA GLU A 54 51.43 18.93 -69.64
C GLU A 54 51.09 19.86 -68.46
N ASN A 55 51.32 21.17 -68.60
CA ASN A 55 50.96 22.14 -67.57
C ASN A 55 49.44 22.20 -67.32
N ASP A 56 48.64 22.17 -68.38
CA ASP A 56 47.18 22.18 -68.30
C ASP A 56 46.65 20.85 -67.71
N SER A 57 47.26 19.71 -68.07
CA SER A 57 46.98 18.40 -67.47
C SER A 57 47.29 18.39 -65.96
N LEU A 58 48.44 18.93 -65.56
CA LEU A 58 48.82 19.07 -64.15
C LEU A 58 47.88 20.00 -63.38
N ARG A 59 47.41 21.09 -64.00
CA ARG A 59 46.39 21.97 -63.39
C ARG A 59 45.10 21.22 -63.12
N CYS A 60 44.59 20.49 -64.12
CA CYS A 60 43.40 19.66 -63.97
C CYS A 60 43.57 18.62 -62.84
N GLN A 61 44.74 17.99 -62.76
CA GLN A 61 45.04 17.01 -61.71
C GLN A 61 45.10 17.65 -60.32
N LEU A 62 45.71 18.83 -60.21
CA LEU A 62 45.75 19.59 -58.95
C LEU A 62 44.36 20.03 -58.51
N ASP A 63 43.50 20.45 -59.44
CA ASP A 63 42.11 20.78 -59.13
C ASP A 63 41.30 19.55 -58.71
N ALA A 64 41.53 18.38 -59.33
CA ALA A 64 40.95 17.12 -58.90
C ALA A 64 41.36 16.75 -57.46
N TYR A 65 42.66 16.81 -57.15
CA TYR A 65 43.14 16.56 -55.79
C TYR A 65 42.65 17.60 -54.79
N ARG A 66 42.55 18.87 -55.18
CA ARG A 66 41.98 19.92 -54.35
C ARG A 66 40.53 19.61 -53.99
N ASN A 67 39.73 19.17 -54.96
CA ASN A 67 38.35 18.76 -54.76
C ASN A 67 38.26 17.51 -53.87
N GLU A 68 39.13 16.51 -54.07
CA GLU A 68 39.17 15.30 -53.23
C GLU A 68 39.54 15.64 -51.78
N VAL A 69 40.52 16.52 -51.56
CA VAL A 69 40.88 17.01 -50.22
C VAL A 69 39.72 17.78 -49.60
N GLU A 70 39.00 18.60 -50.36
CA GLU A 70 37.83 19.34 -49.88
C GLU A 70 36.68 18.38 -49.52
N LEU A 71 36.47 17.32 -50.31
CA LEU A 71 35.53 16.25 -50.03
C LEU A 71 35.92 15.46 -48.78
N LEU A 72 37.19 15.07 -48.63
CA LEU A 72 37.69 14.35 -47.46
C LEU A 72 37.62 15.21 -46.18
N LYS A 73 37.81 16.53 -46.28
CA LYS A 73 37.58 17.47 -45.17
C LYS A 73 36.11 17.57 -44.82
N GLN A 74 35.23 17.62 -45.81
CA GLN A 74 33.79 17.62 -45.58
C GLN A 74 33.32 16.29 -44.99
N GLU A 75 33.89 15.17 -45.46
CA GLU A 75 33.61 13.84 -44.94
C GLU A 75 34.19 13.68 -43.54
N GLN A 76 35.38 14.19 -43.21
CA GLN A 76 35.87 14.26 -41.82
C GLN A 76 34.99 15.17 -40.94
N GLY A 77 34.46 16.25 -41.50
CA GLY A 77 33.48 17.11 -40.82
C GLY A 77 32.13 16.44 -40.60
N LYS A 78 31.74 15.47 -41.46
CA LYS A 78 30.53 14.65 -41.34
C LYS A 78 30.75 13.32 -40.57
N ASN A 79 31.99 12.84 -40.53
CA ASN A 79 32.48 11.71 -39.73
C ASN A 79 32.83 12.18 -38.31
N GLN A 80 32.89 13.49 -38.06
CA GLN A 80 32.63 14.05 -36.75
C GLN A 80 31.12 13.93 -36.50
N PRO A 81 30.74 13.24 -35.43
CA PRO A 81 29.77 12.19 -35.60
C PRO A 81 28.35 12.74 -35.62
N VAL A 82 27.53 12.19 -36.52
CA VAL A 82 26.07 12.16 -36.37
C VAL A 82 25.67 11.56 -35.00
N CYS A 83 26.58 10.90 -34.27
CA CYS A 83 26.45 10.56 -32.85
C CYS A 83 26.27 11.77 -31.91
N SER A 84 26.50 13.02 -32.31
CA SER A 84 26.43 14.15 -31.36
C SER A 84 25.02 14.39 -30.80
N GLU A 85 23.98 14.31 -31.65
CA GLU A 85 22.58 14.52 -31.22
C GLU A 85 21.94 13.23 -30.68
N GLU A 86 22.24 12.07 -31.27
CA GLU A 86 21.79 10.78 -30.73
C GLU A 86 22.46 10.46 -29.38
N ASP A 87 23.77 10.71 -29.19
CA ASP A 87 24.42 10.46 -27.90
C ASP A 87 23.94 11.44 -26.82
N THR A 88 23.66 12.70 -27.17
CA THR A 88 23.12 13.66 -26.20
C THR A 88 21.68 13.32 -25.81
N THR A 89 20.84 12.90 -26.75
CA THR A 89 19.48 12.43 -26.46
C THR A 89 19.46 11.11 -25.68
N HIS A 90 20.31 10.14 -26.04
CA HIS A 90 20.50 8.90 -25.28
C HIS A 90 21.02 9.16 -23.87
N SER A 91 21.99 10.07 -23.70
CA SER A 91 22.51 10.48 -22.39
C SER A 91 21.42 11.13 -21.52
N GLN A 92 20.59 11.99 -22.10
CA GLN A 92 19.44 12.59 -21.40
C GLN A 92 18.41 11.53 -20.99
N GLN A 93 18.06 10.61 -21.88
CA GLN A 93 17.15 9.49 -21.56
C GLN A 93 17.70 8.62 -20.43
N LEU A 94 19.00 8.32 -20.44
CA LEU A 94 19.66 7.55 -19.40
C LEU A 94 19.62 8.30 -18.05
N SER A 95 19.83 9.61 -18.07
CA SER A 95 19.73 10.49 -16.89
C SER A 95 18.32 10.44 -16.27
N PHE A 96 17.27 10.55 -17.07
CA PHE A 96 15.89 10.47 -16.58
C PHE A 96 15.59 9.10 -15.95
N LEU A 97 16.00 8.02 -16.62
CA LEU A 97 15.84 6.67 -16.08
C LEU A 97 16.60 6.48 -14.78
N GLN A 98 17.84 6.98 -14.69
CA GLN A 98 18.66 6.91 -13.48
C GLN A 98 18.01 7.70 -12.33
N GLN A 99 17.49 8.89 -12.60
CA GLN A 99 16.76 9.69 -11.62
C GLN A 99 15.48 9.01 -11.14
N ALA A 100 14.70 8.42 -12.06
CA ALA A 100 13.49 7.67 -11.74
C ALA A 100 13.81 6.44 -10.87
N LEU A 101 14.86 5.69 -11.22
CA LEU A 101 15.30 4.51 -10.48
C LEU A 101 15.79 4.88 -9.07
N GLN A 102 16.56 5.95 -8.93
CA GLN A 102 17.01 6.45 -7.63
C GLN A 102 15.83 6.92 -6.76
N GLY A 103 14.84 7.59 -7.36
CA GLY A 103 13.59 7.98 -6.70
C GLY A 103 12.80 6.77 -6.20
N MET A 104 12.63 5.76 -7.05
CA MET A 104 11.93 4.51 -6.68
C MET A 104 12.68 3.76 -5.58
N GLN A 105 14.01 3.66 -5.65
CA GLN A 105 14.82 3.01 -4.62
C GLN A 105 14.66 3.71 -3.25
N LYS A 106 14.62 5.05 -3.23
CA LYS A 106 14.35 5.84 -2.02
C LYS A 106 12.95 5.55 -1.47
N GLN A 107 11.94 5.43 -2.32
CA GLN A 107 10.59 5.11 -1.89
C GLN A 107 10.46 3.68 -1.34
N LEU A 108 11.14 2.70 -1.95
CA LEU A 108 11.19 1.33 -1.45
C LEU A 108 11.86 1.25 -0.08
N LEU A 109 12.97 1.99 0.13
CA LEU A 109 13.61 2.11 1.44
C LEU A 109 12.66 2.68 2.48
N LYS A 110 11.96 3.78 2.16
CA LYS A 110 10.97 4.39 3.06
C LYS A 110 9.85 3.41 3.43
N MET A 111 9.28 2.70 2.44
CA MET A 111 8.23 1.71 2.70
C MET A 111 8.72 0.55 3.57
N ARG A 112 9.98 0.11 3.38
CA ARG A 112 10.59 -0.92 4.23
C ARG A 112 10.68 -0.47 5.69
N ASP A 113 11.10 0.78 5.92
CA ASP A 113 11.21 1.32 7.27
C ASP A 113 9.82 1.46 7.93
N GLU A 114 8.81 1.91 7.18
CA GLU A 114 7.42 1.96 7.63
C GLU A 114 6.86 0.58 7.97
N LEU A 115 7.13 -0.44 7.16
CA LEU A 115 6.73 -1.83 7.46
C LEU A 115 7.39 -2.34 8.73
N LYS A 116 8.70 -2.11 8.90
CA LYS A 116 9.42 -2.51 10.10
C LYS A 116 8.87 -1.82 11.35
N GLN A 117 8.48 -0.55 11.24
CA GLN A 117 7.83 0.17 12.33
C GLN A 117 6.46 -0.42 12.65
N ARG A 118 5.64 -0.71 11.63
CA ARG A 118 4.32 -1.34 11.81
C ARG A 118 4.39 -2.73 12.40
N GLU A 119 5.40 -3.52 12.04
CA GLU A 119 5.66 -4.83 12.65
C GLU A 119 5.97 -4.68 14.15
N ALA A 120 6.82 -3.73 14.53
CA ALA A 120 7.13 -3.46 15.93
C ALA A 120 5.90 -2.96 16.73
N GLU A 121 5.08 -2.10 16.14
CA GLU A 121 3.81 -1.64 16.75
C GLU A 121 2.82 -2.80 16.93
N LEU A 122 2.74 -3.71 15.96
CA LEU A 122 1.88 -4.89 16.02
C LEU A 122 2.32 -5.86 17.12
N GLU A 123 3.62 -6.11 17.26
CA GLU A 123 4.18 -6.98 18.31
C GLU A 123 3.84 -6.41 19.70
N LYS A 124 4.07 -5.11 19.90
CA LYS A 124 3.68 -4.43 21.14
C LYS A 124 2.18 -4.55 21.42
N SER A 125 1.34 -4.36 20.40
CA SER A 125 -0.10 -4.51 20.54
C SER A 125 -0.52 -5.95 20.89
N LEU A 126 0.22 -6.96 20.43
CA LEU A 126 -0.01 -8.36 20.79
C LEU A 126 0.34 -8.62 22.26
N GLU A 127 1.46 -8.09 22.74
CA GLU A 127 1.85 -8.15 24.15
C GLU A 127 0.79 -7.49 25.04
N ASP A 128 0.37 -6.27 24.70
CA ASP A 128 -0.68 -5.54 25.43
C ASP A 128 -1.99 -6.35 25.45
N LYS A 129 -2.40 -6.93 24.32
CA LYS A 129 -3.58 -7.80 24.23
C LYS A 129 -3.46 -9.03 25.12
N GLN A 130 -2.30 -9.67 25.18
CA GLN A 130 -2.06 -10.81 26.07
C GLN A 130 -2.16 -10.39 27.54
N GLN A 131 -1.59 -9.24 27.90
CA GLN A 131 -1.67 -8.72 29.26
C GLN A 131 -3.11 -8.40 29.67
N LEU A 132 -3.89 -7.74 28.79
CA LEU A 132 -5.32 -7.50 29.02
C LEU A 132 -6.10 -8.81 29.16
N LYS A 133 -5.82 -9.81 28.32
CA LYS A 133 -6.47 -11.13 28.42
C LYS A 133 -6.23 -11.78 29.77
N SER A 134 -5.00 -11.71 30.28
CA SER A 134 -4.64 -12.22 31.62
C SER A 134 -5.38 -11.46 32.72
N GLN A 135 -5.49 -10.13 32.63
CA GLN A 135 -6.28 -9.33 33.59
C GLN A 135 -7.75 -9.71 33.58
N VAL A 136 -8.36 -9.86 32.39
CA VAL A 136 -9.75 -10.29 32.26
C VAL A 136 -9.96 -11.67 32.85
N GLN A 137 -9.03 -12.60 32.65
CA GLN A 137 -9.10 -13.92 33.25
C GLN A 137 -9.04 -13.87 34.77
N ASN A 138 -8.11 -13.10 35.35
CA ASN A 138 -8.01 -12.90 36.79
C ASN A 138 -9.30 -12.29 37.38
N LEU A 139 -9.88 -11.29 36.71
CA LEU A 139 -11.15 -10.69 37.11
C LEU A 139 -12.31 -11.70 37.02
N LYS A 140 -12.36 -12.52 35.96
CA LYS A 140 -13.36 -13.57 35.79
C LYS A 140 -13.26 -14.62 36.90
N GLU A 141 -12.05 -15.05 37.25
CA GLU A 141 -11.82 -15.97 38.36
C GLU A 141 -12.22 -15.34 39.71
N GLY A 142 -11.92 -14.06 39.92
CA GLY A 142 -12.39 -13.31 41.10
C GLY A 142 -13.91 -13.24 41.19
N LEU A 143 -14.59 -12.98 40.06
CA LEU A 143 -16.04 -12.96 39.99
C LEU A 143 -16.64 -14.35 40.22
N GLN A 144 -16.05 -15.42 39.67
CA GLN A 144 -16.50 -16.79 39.92
C GLN A 144 -16.36 -17.19 41.39
N LYS A 145 -15.31 -16.74 42.08
CA LYS A 145 -15.16 -16.94 43.54
C LYS A 145 -16.29 -16.25 44.31
N LEU A 146 -16.61 -15.00 43.96
CA LEU A 146 -17.73 -14.24 44.53
C LEU A 146 -19.09 -14.89 44.22
N GLN A 147 -19.29 -15.36 42.99
CA GLN A 147 -20.50 -16.08 42.62
C GLN A 147 -20.62 -17.42 43.34
N SER A 148 -19.54 -18.18 43.51
CA SER A 148 -19.57 -19.46 44.23
C SER A 148 -19.91 -19.26 45.72
N THR A 149 -19.44 -18.17 46.34
CA THR A 149 -19.89 -17.76 47.68
C THR A 149 -21.37 -17.35 47.71
N HIS A 150 -21.92 -16.85 46.60
CA HIS A 150 -23.33 -16.46 46.49
C HIS A 150 -24.25 -17.66 46.18
N THR A 151 -23.82 -18.62 45.35
CA THR A 151 -24.58 -19.83 45.00
C THR A 151 -24.70 -20.82 46.17
N MET A 152 -23.80 -20.75 47.17
CA MET A 152 -23.97 -21.48 48.44
C MET A 152 -25.06 -20.87 49.36
N GLN A 153 -25.58 -19.67 49.05
CA GLN A 153 -26.67 -19.02 49.79
C GLN A 153 -28.02 -18.99 49.04
N VAL A 154 -28.03 -19.33 47.74
CA VAL A 154 -29.23 -19.34 46.90
C VAL A 154 -29.34 -20.69 46.18
N SER A 155 -29.49 -21.75 46.96
CA SER A 155 -30.24 -22.91 46.50
C SER A 155 -31.70 -22.73 46.90
N VAL A 156 -32.61 -23.41 46.20
CA VAL A 156 -34.04 -23.59 46.49
C VAL A 156 -35.00 -22.66 45.73
N THR A 157 -35.79 -23.32 44.86
CA THR A 157 -37.12 -23.05 44.26
C THR A 157 -37.38 -21.79 43.41
N ASP A 158 -37.94 -22.06 42.22
CA ASP A 158 -38.48 -21.11 41.24
C ASP A 158 -39.60 -20.18 41.78
N ASP A 159 -40.04 -20.37 43.02
CA ASP A 159 -41.09 -19.57 43.69
C ASP A 159 -40.55 -18.38 44.52
N ILE A 160 -39.24 -18.36 44.78
CA ILE A 160 -38.59 -17.30 45.57
C ILE A 160 -38.59 -15.93 44.88
N PRO A 161 -38.29 -15.80 43.57
CA PRO A 161 -38.27 -14.50 42.90
C PRO A 161 -39.65 -13.82 42.90
N HIS A 162 -40.72 -14.61 42.78
CA HIS A 162 -42.09 -14.09 42.76
C HIS A 162 -42.52 -13.58 44.13
N SER A 163 -42.31 -14.38 45.18
CA SER A 163 -42.65 -14.02 46.56
C SER A 163 -41.82 -12.83 47.05
N ALA A 164 -40.52 -12.79 46.74
CA ALA A 164 -39.65 -11.67 47.07
C ALA A 164 -40.09 -10.36 46.38
N GLY A 165 -40.50 -10.44 45.11
CA GLY A 165 -41.04 -9.28 44.38
C GLY A 165 -42.32 -8.73 45.01
N ILE A 166 -43.26 -9.62 45.36
CA ILE A 166 -44.52 -9.25 46.02
C ILE A 166 -44.24 -8.60 47.39
N ILE A 167 -43.38 -9.21 48.22
CA ILE A 167 -43.05 -8.66 49.55
C ILE A 167 -42.32 -7.32 49.43
N SER A 168 -41.45 -7.16 48.43
CA SER A 168 -40.78 -5.89 48.11
C SER A 168 -41.80 -4.78 47.84
N THR A 169 -42.79 -5.02 46.98
CA THR A 169 -43.84 -4.02 46.69
C THR A 169 -44.71 -3.70 47.91
N PHE A 170 -45.03 -4.72 48.73
CA PHE A 170 -45.79 -4.54 49.96
C PHE A 170 -45.02 -3.69 50.98
N LEU A 171 -43.76 -4.02 51.25
CA LEU A 171 -42.94 -3.27 52.21
C LEU A 171 -42.57 -1.87 51.71
N HIS A 172 -42.53 -1.65 50.39
CA HIS A 172 -42.27 -0.34 49.82
C HIS A 172 -43.33 0.71 50.21
N VAL A 173 -44.58 0.29 50.42
CA VAL A 173 -45.67 1.17 50.88
C VAL A 173 -45.79 1.24 52.41
N HIS A 174 -44.86 0.62 53.16
CA HIS A 174 -44.83 0.59 54.62
C HIS A 174 -43.57 1.29 55.18
N PRO A 175 -43.61 2.62 55.41
CA PRO A 175 -42.45 3.40 55.87
C PRO A 175 -41.83 2.94 57.20
N PHE A 176 -42.63 2.30 58.06
CA PHE A 176 -42.20 1.77 59.35
C PHE A 176 -42.06 0.25 59.34
N GLY A 177 -42.03 -0.37 58.16
CA GLY A 177 -41.97 -1.81 57.99
C GLY A 177 -43.23 -2.55 58.42
N ALA A 178 -43.15 -3.87 58.43
CA ALA A 178 -44.24 -4.74 58.84
C ALA A 178 -43.73 -5.94 59.66
N SER A 179 -44.55 -6.44 60.58
CA SER A 179 -44.24 -7.68 61.29
C SER A 179 -44.34 -8.88 60.35
N ILE A 180 -43.68 -9.99 60.72
CA ILE A 180 -43.72 -11.21 59.91
C ILE A 180 -45.15 -11.76 59.76
N GLU A 181 -45.95 -11.66 60.81
CA GLU A 181 -47.35 -12.10 60.82
C GLU A 181 -48.19 -11.24 59.86
N TYR A 182 -47.92 -9.94 59.80
CA TYR A 182 -48.65 -9.06 58.89
C TYR A 182 -48.30 -9.32 57.42
N ILE A 183 -47.02 -9.54 57.12
CA ILE A 183 -46.55 -9.95 55.79
C ILE A 183 -47.21 -11.27 55.39
N CYS A 184 -47.20 -12.27 56.27
CA CYS A 184 -47.82 -13.58 56.00
C CYS A 184 -49.33 -13.44 55.76
N SER A 185 -50.02 -12.61 56.53
CA SER A 185 -51.46 -12.36 56.33
C SER A 185 -51.76 -11.66 54.99
N TYR A 186 -50.86 -10.80 54.50
CA TYR A 186 -50.96 -10.22 53.16
C TYR A 186 -50.80 -11.29 52.09
N LEU A 187 -49.74 -12.07 52.17
CA LEU A 187 -49.44 -13.08 51.15
C LEU A 187 -50.47 -14.21 51.15
N GLN A 188 -51.04 -14.59 52.29
CA GLN A 188 -52.08 -15.63 52.39
C GLN A 188 -53.35 -15.32 51.58
N ARG A 189 -53.60 -14.03 51.27
CA ARG A 189 -54.69 -13.62 50.38
C ARG A 189 -54.38 -13.85 48.90
N LEU A 190 -53.11 -14.00 48.56
CA LEU A 190 -52.61 -14.22 47.20
C LEU A 190 -52.33 -15.70 46.94
N ASP A 191 -51.84 -16.43 47.95
CA ASP A 191 -51.57 -17.87 47.88
C ASP A 191 -51.92 -18.58 49.20
N THR A 192 -52.44 -19.80 49.12
CA THR A 192 -52.96 -20.57 50.25
C THR A 192 -51.90 -21.40 51.00
N LYS A 193 -50.66 -21.48 50.49
CA LYS A 193 -49.59 -22.33 51.03
C LYS A 193 -48.43 -21.53 51.62
N ILE A 194 -48.70 -20.61 52.54
CA ILE A 194 -47.66 -19.72 53.07
C ILE A 194 -47.32 -20.04 54.52
N ASN A 195 -46.08 -20.48 54.72
CA ASN A 195 -45.52 -20.75 56.04
C ASN A 195 -44.72 -19.54 56.53
N PRO A 196 -45.00 -18.99 57.74
CA PRO A 196 -44.27 -17.85 58.27
C PRO A 196 -42.75 -18.06 58.38
N SER A 197 -42.33 -19.27 58.74
CA SER A 197 -40.91 -19.61 58.84
C SER A 197 -40.19 -19.59 57.50
N GLU A 198 -40.87 -19.95 56.41
CA GLU A 198 -40.29 -19.90 55.06
C GLU A 198 -40.14 -18.46 54.57
N VAL A 199 -41.13 -17.62 54.86
CA VAL A 199 -41.07 -16.18 54.56
C VAL A 199 -39.94 -15.52 55.35
N GLU A 200 -39.81 -15.82 56.65
CA GLU A 200 -38.72 -15.27 57.48
C GLU A 200 -37.34 -15.73 56.99
N ALA A 201 -37.21 -16.99 56.59
CA ALA A 201 -35.98 -17.52 56.00
C ALA A 201 -35.63 -16.86 54.65
N LEU A 202 -36.64 -16.60 53.82
CA LEU A 202 -36.50 -15.90 52.54
C LEU A 202 -36.02 -14.45 52.74
N LEU A 203 -36.62 -13.71 53.67
CA LEU A 203 -36.22 -12.33 53.97
C LEU A 203 -34.80 -12.28 54.54
N SER A 204 -34.47 -13.22 55.44
CA SER A 204 -33.13 -13.34 56.03
C SER A 204 -32.05 -13.70 55.01
N ARG A 205 -32.39 -14.41 53.93
CA ARG A 205 -31.49 -14.75 52.81
C ARG A 205 -31.16 -13.56 51.90
N LEU A 206 -31.91 -12.47 51.98
CA LEU A 206 -31.77 -11.30 51.09
C LEU A 206 -31.46 -10.02 51.89
N PRO A 207 -30.35 -9.96 52.64
CA PRO A 207 -30.03 -8.86 53.55
C PRO A 207 -29.76 -7.51 52.85
N CYS A 208 -29.46 -7.51 51.56
CA CYS A 208 -29.32 -6.30 50.76
C CYS A 208 -30.69 -5.70 50.35
N THR A 209 -31.76 -6.48 50.44
CA THR A 209 -33.11 -6.10 49.98
C THR A 209 -34.07 -5.90 51.15
N PHE A 210 -33.98 -6.74 52.18
CA PHE A 210 -34.83 -6.70 53.37
C PHE A 210 -34.00 -6.62 54.64
N ARG A 211 -34.39 -5.73 55.56
CA ARG A 211 -33.72 -5.53 56.85
C ARG A 211 -34.69 -5.76 57.99
N GLN A 212 -34.30 -6.54 58.98
CA GLN A 212 -35.04 -6.67 60.23
C GLN A 212 -34.59 -5.59 61.21
N GLU A 213 -35.53 -4.80 61.71
CA GLU A 213 -35.32 -3.77 62.71
C GLU A 213 -36.17 -4.04 63.94
N LEU A 214 -35.63 -3.67 65.11
CA LEU A 214 -36.34 -3.71 66.38
C LEU A 214 -36.86 -2.32 66.67
N THR A 215 -38.17 -2.14 66.61
CA THR A 215 -38.83 -0.86 66.88
C THR A 215 -39.57 -0.92 68.21
N GLY A 216 -39.33 0.04 69.10
CA GLY A 216 -40.00 0.14 70.41
C GLY A 216 -39.04 0.20 71.60
N VAL A 217 -39.57 0.34 72.82
CA VAL A 217 -38.79 0.38 74.07
C VAL A 217 -39.43 -0.53 75.13
N GLY A 218 -38.62 -1.38 75.76
CA GLY A 218 -39.06 -2.24 76.88
C GLY A 218 -40.07 -3.32 76.45
N ALA A 219 -41.25 -3.33 77.08
CA ALA A 219 -42.30 -4.32 76.83
C ALA A 219 -42.99 -4.19 75.46
N SER A 220 -42.73 -3.10 74.71
CA SER A 220 -43.31 -2.84 73.38
C SER A 220 -42.31 -3.07 72.23
N LEU A 221 -41.27 -3.89 72.45
CA LEU A 221 -40.27 -4.16 71.42
C LEU A 221 -40.86 -5.08 70.33
N GLU A 222 -40.98 -4.58 69.11
CA GLU A 222 -41.51 -5.31 67.96
C GLU A 222 -40.43 -5.57 66.91
N LYS A 223 -40.43 -6.77 66.34
CA LYS A 223 -39.61 -7.11 65.16
C LYS A 223 -40.35 -6.71 63.90
N ARG A 224 -39.75 -5.82 63.10
CA ARG A 224 -40.34 -5.35 61.83
C ARG A 224 -39.34 -5.51 60.70
N TRP A 225 -39.85 -5.86 59.53
CA TRP A 225 -39.08 -5.96 58.30
C TRP A 225 -39.29 -4.71 57.44
N ASN A 226 -38.19 -4.13 56.98
CA ASN A 226 -38.13 -2.98 56.08
C ASN A 226 -37.56 -3.39 54.72
N PHE A 227 -37.96 -2.67 53.68
CA PHE A 227 -37.38 -2.81 52.35
C PHE A 227 -36.30 -1.75 52.11
N CYS A 228 -35.08 -2.18 51.82
CA CYS A 228 -33.89 -1.33 51.65
C CYS A 228 -33.17 -1.53 50.30
N GLY A 229 -33.80 -2.18 49.32
CA GLY A 229 -33.15 -2.51 48.03
C GLY A 229 -32.63 -1.31 47.21
N PHE A 230 -33.14 -0.10 47.46
CA PHE A 230 -32.70 1.13 46.78
C PHE A 230 -31.79 2.03 47.63
N GLU A 231 -31.42 1.62 48.84
CA GLU A 231 -30.71 2.50 49.77
C GLU A 231 -29.23 2.69 49.39
N GLY A 232 -28.63 1.71 48.69
CA GLY A 232 -27.25 1.79 48.19
C GLY A 232 -27.05 2.66 46.94
N ILE A 233 -28.12 3.10 46.28
CA ILE A 233 -28.06 3.91 45.04
C ILE A 233 -28.19 5.42 45.31
N LYS A 234 -28.49 5.81 46.56
CA LYS A 234 -28.71 7.22 46.95
C LYS A 234 -27.42 7.97 47.33
N SER A 235 -26.25 7.35 47.17
CA SER A 235 -24.95 7.94 47.54
C SER A 235 -24.14 8.42 46.34
N THR A 236 -24.77 9.02 45.33
CA THR A 236 -24.05 9.72 44.24
C THR A 236 -24.62 11.11 44.02
#